data_AF-A0A950DH05-F1
#
_entry.id   AF-A0A950DH05-F1
#
_cell.length_a   1.000
_cell.length_b   1.000
_cell.length_c   1.000
_cell.angle_alpha   90.00
_cell.angle_beta   90.00
_cell.angle_gamma   90.00
#
_symmetry.space_group_name_H-M   'P 1'
#
loop_
_entity.id
_entity.type
_entity.pdbx_description
1 polymer ?
#
loop_
_entity_poly.entity_id
_entity_poly.type
_entity_poly.pdbx_seq_one_letter_code
_entity_poly.pdbx_strand_id
1 'polypeptide(L)' 'MIHKRATASRPSGEWNDDDFDVLADGVVVGRIMKAIAAPVGSPWFWTLAFGYHRDRRPTHGYAETREAAMAAFAKSWRRK' A
#
# COMPACT_ATOMS: atom_id res chain seq x y z
N MET A 1 -6.20 -0.46 -11.11
CA MET A 1 -5.96 0.11 -9.78
C MET A 1 -5.55 1.54 -9.98
N ILE A 2 -6.24 2.46 -9.31
CA ILE A 2 -5.96 3.89 -9.38
C ILE A 2 -5.32 4.26 -8.03
N HIS A 3 -4.19 4.96 -8.08
CA HIS A 3 -3.51 5.45 -6.88
C HIS A 3 -3.81 6.93 -6.76
N LYS A 4 -4.32 7.32 -5.59
CA LYS A 4 -4.49 8.72 -5.25
C LYS A 4 -3.61 9.01 -4.06
N ARG A 5 -2.99 10.19 -4.05
CA ARG A 5 -2.41 10.73 -2.82
C ARG A 5 -3.52 10.71 -1.78
N ALA A 6 -3.24 10.14 -0.62
CA ALA A 6 -4.27 10.02 0.39
C ALA A 6 -4.77 11.44 0.76
N THR A 7 -6.08 11.67 0.70
CA THR A 7 -6.69 12.99 0.94
C THR A 7 -7.41 12.98 2.28
N ALA A 8 -6.87 13.77 3.21
CA ALA A 8 -7.47 14.32 4.43
C ALA A 8 -8.76 13.65 4.93
N SER A 9 -8.64 12.55 5.69
CA SER A 9 -9.71 12.06 6.58
C SER A 9 -9.18 11.31 7.81
N ARG A 10 -7.92 11.54 8.24
CA ARG A 10 -7.40 10.95 9.49
C ARG A 10 -6.74 11.99 10.41
N PRO A 11 -7.06 11.98 11.72
CA PRO A 11 -6.62 12.99 12.69
C PRO A 11 -5.27 12.65 13.37
N SER A 12 -4.32 11.99 12.70
CA SER A 12 -3.04 11.65 13.35
C SER A 12 -1.89 11.45 12.37
N GLY A 13 -0.88 12.32 12.48
CA GLY A 13 0.45 12.13 11.89
C GLY A 13 0.77 13.10 10.76
N GLU A 14 1.99 13.65 10.80
CA GLU A 14 2.57 14.44 9.72
C GLU A 14 2.57 13.60 8.44
N TRP A 15 1.99 14.14 7.38
CA TRP A 15 1.83 13.46 6.10
C TRP A 15 3.18 13.45 5.37
N ASN A 16 3.71 12.27 5.08
CA ASN A 16 4.83 12.15 4.15
C ASN A 16 4.27 12.14 2.70
N ASP A 17 4.91 12.87 1.79
CA ASP A 17 4.62 12.84 0.33
C ASP A 17 4.68 11.42 -0.26
N ASP A 18 5.29 10.49 0.47
CA ASP A 18 5.45 9.09 0.10
C ASP A 18 4.30 8.17 0.54
N ASP A 19 3.15 8.65 1.07
CA ASP A 19 1.99 7.81 1.44
C ASP A 19 0.83 7.89 0.41
N PHE A 20 0.41 6.72 -0.10
CA PHE A 20 -0.57 6.57 -1.17
C PHE A 20 -1.66 5.56 -0.82
N ASP A 21 -2.93 5.96 -0.99
CA ASP A 21 -4.05 5.04 -0.97
C ASP A 21 -4.17 4.32 -2.32
N VAL A 22 -4.39 3.00 -2.27
CA VAL A 22 -4.70 2.19 -3.44
C VAL A 22 -6.20 1.99 -3.52
N LEU A 23 -6.81 2.38 -4.64
CA LEU A 23 -8.25 2.27 -4.85
C LEU A 23 -8.61 1.18 -5.87
N ALA A 24 -9.67 0.43 -5.56
CA ALA A 24 -10.42 -0.40 -6.49
C ALA A 24 -11.91 -0.02 -6.39
N ASP A 25 -12.55 0.26 -7.52
CA ASP A 25 -13.96 0.66 -7.59
C ASP A 25 -14.32 1.85 -6.68
N GLY A 26 -13.38 2.79 -6.52
CA GLY A 26 -13.54 3.97 -5.66
C GLY A 26 -13.34 3.71 -4.16
N VAL A 27 -13.06 2.46 -3.76
CA VAL A 27 -12.84 2.06 -2.37
C VAL A 27 -11.35 1.88 -2.09
N VAL A 28 -10.87 2.36 -0.94
CA VAL A 28 -9.50 2.12 -0.49
C VAL A 28 -9.33 0.64 -0.13
N VAL A 29 -8.50 -0.05 -0.89
CA VAL A 29 -8.21 -1.49 -0.73
C VAL A 29 -6.86 -1.76 -0.11
N GLY A 30 -6.04 -0.72 0.08
CA GLY A 30 -4.73 -0.83 0.73
C GLY A 30 -3.91 0.45 0.62
N ARG A 31 -2.64 0.36 1.02
CA ARG A 31 -1.71 1.50 1.05
C ARG A 31 -0.32 1.13 0.54
N ILE A 32 0.38 2.12 0.03
CA ILE A 32 1.79 2.07 -0.37
C ILE A 32 2.49 3.27 0.26
N MET A 33 3.55 3.03 1.02
CA MET A 33 4.28 4.08 1.73
C MET A 33 5.77 3.77 1.88
N LYS A 34 6.62 4.79 2.05
CA LYS A 34 7.97 4.55 2.59
C LYS A 34 7.88 4.26 4.09
N ALA A 35 8.45 3.14 4.53
CA ALA A 35 8.47 2.77 5.94
C ALA A 35 9.81 3.13 6.59
N ILE A 36 9.75 3.75 7.78
CA ILE A 36 10.95 4.15 8.55
C ILE A 36 11.77 2.92 8.97
N ALA A 37 11.10 1.82 9.32
CA ALA A 37 11.72 0.54 9.70
C ALA A 37 11.82 -0.44 8.50
N ALA A 38 12.00 0.06 7.29
CA ALA A 38 12.10 -0.78 6.11
C ALA A 38 13.46 -1.51 6.00
N PRO A 39 13.51 -2.69 5.35
CA PRO A 39 14.76 -3.33 4.99
C PRO A 39 15.63 -2.42 4.13
N VAL A 40 16.95 -2.49 4.31
CA VAL A 40 17.92 -1.76 3.49
C VAL A 40 17.72 -2.14 2.02
N GLY A 41 17.62 -1.12 1.16
CA GLY A 41 17.38 -1.29 -0.27
C GLY A 41 15.91 -1.46 -0.67
N SER A 42 14.98 -1.71 0.27
CA SER A 42 13.55 -1.90 -0.02
C SER A 42 12.64 -1.00 0.83
N PRO A 43 12.72 0.34 0.66
CA PRO A 43 12.02 1.29 1.53
C PRO A 43 10.50 1.31 1.36
N TRP A 44 9.96 0.80 0.24
CA TRP A 44 8.54 0.90 -0.09
C TRP A 44 7.76 -0.27 0.48
N PHE A 45 6.95 0.00 1.48
CA PHE A 45 5.99 -0.93 2.05
C PHE A 45 4.65 -0.84 1.32
N TRP A 46 4.01 -1.98 1.07
CA TRP A 46 2.63 -2.05 0.59
C TRP A 46 1.82 -2.99 1.47
N THR A 47 0.53 -2.71 1.66
CA THR A 47 -0.38 -3.58 2.43
C THR A 47 -1.83 -3.46 1.96
N LEU A 48 -2.55 -4.59 1.93
CA LEU A 48 -4.01 -4.63 1.80
C LEU A 48 -4.65 -4.01 3.06
N ALA A 49 -5.88 -3.51 2.95
CA ALA A 49 -6.65 -3.02 4.09
C ALA A 49 -7.33 -4.18 4.84
N PHE A 50 -7.41 -4.12 6.18
CA PHE A 50 -7.81 -5.21 7.12
C PHE A 50 -9.03 -6.05 6.68
N GLY A 51 -10.05 -5.44 6.05
CA GLY A 51 -11.23 -6.14 5.52
C GLY A 51 -10.97 -7.12 4.37
N TYR A 52 -9.81 -7.02 3.71
CA TYR A 52 -9.42 -7.85 2.57
C TYR A 52 -8.38 -8.93 2.90
N HIS A 53 -8.13 -9.21 4.19
CA HIS A 53 -7.11 -10.17 4.64
C HIS A 53 -7.64 -11.57 4.92
N ARG A 54 -8.96 -11.73 5.12
CA ARG A 54 -9.54 -13.03 5.44
C ARG A 54 -9.24 -13.97 4.26
N ASP A 55 -8.43 -14.98 4.55
CA ASP A 55 -7.97 -16.06 3.66
C ASP A 55 -6.85 -15.73 2.66
N ARG A 56 -6.24 -14.53 2.70
CA ARG A 56 -5.17 -14.13 1.76
C ARG A 56 -3.77 -14.22 2.37
N ARG A 57 -2.83 -14.85 1.65
CA ARG A 57 -1.37 -14.81 1.93
C ARG A 57 -0.62 -14.27 0.70
N PRO A 58 0.45 -13.45 0.86
CA PRO A 58 0.68 -12.39 1.84
C PRO A 58 -0.08 -11.10 1.50
N THR A 59 -0.48 -10.38 2.55
CA THR A 59 -1.29 -9.16 2.46
C THR A 59 -0.45 -7.88 2.49
N HIS A 60 0.88 -8.01 2.52
CA HIS A 60 1.82 -6.90 2.52
C HIS A 60 3.20 -7.34 2.03
N GLY A 61 4.09 -6.37 1.77
CA GLY A 61 5.48 -6.62 1.39
C GLY A 61 6.29 -5.34 1.25
N TYR A 62 7.58 -5.50 0.92
CA TYR A 62 8.52 -4.41 0.69
C TYR A 62 9.05 -4.44 -0.75
N ALA A 63 9.47 -3.29 -1.27
CA ALA A 63 10.08 -3.18 -2.59
C ALA A 63 11.08 -2.01 -2.66
N GLU A 64 11.99 -2.08 -3.63
CA GLU A 64 13.03 -1.07 -3.86
C GLU A 64 12.47 0.25 -4.38
N THR A 65 11.42 0.18 -5.21
CA THR A 65 10.76 1.35 -5.82
C THR A 65 9.26 1.34 -5.56
N ARG A 66 8.66 2.53 -5.65
CA ARG A 66 7.20 2.70 -5.56
C ARG A 66 6.49 1.88 -6.63
N GLU A 67 7.04 1.89 -7.83
CA GLU A 67 6.51 1.19 -8.99
C GLU A 67 6.54 -0.33 -8.78
N ALA A 68 7.60 -0.85 -8.18
CA ALA A 68 7.69 -2.25 -7.78
C ALA A 68 6.68 -2.59 -6.67
N ALA A 69 6.48 -1.71 -5.68
CA ALA A 69 5.45 -1.89 -4.66
C ALA A 69 4.04 -1.89 -5.26
N MET A 70 3.75 -0.99 -6.22
CA MET A 70 2.47 -0.97 -6.95
C MET A 70 2.24 -2.26 -7.74
N ALA A 71 3.26 -2.76 -8.43
CA ALA A 71 3.17 -4.01 -9.19
C ALA A 71 2.95 -5.22 -8.26
N ALA A 72 3.66 -5.27 -7.12
CA ALA A 72 3.52 -6.32 -6.12
C ALA A 72 2.13 -6.30 -5.47
N PHE A 73 1.64 -5.12 -5.08
CA PHE A 73 0.28 -4.91 -4.59
C PHE A 73 -0.74 -5.42 -5.62
N ALA A 74 -0.62 -4.99 -6.87
CA ALA A 74 -1.57 -5.33 -7.91
C ALA A 74 -1.61 -6.84 -8.20
N LYS A 75 -0.44 -7.48 -8.17
CA LYS A 75 -0.32 -8.94 -8.29
C LYS A 75 -0.97 -9.66 -7.12
N SER A 76 -0.78 -9.17 -5.88
CA SER A 76 -1.43 -9.73 -4.70
C SER A 76 -2.95 -9.55 -4.75
N TRP A 77 -3.44 -8.37 -5.14
CA TRP A 77 -4.88 -8.10 -5.25
C TRP A 77 -5.61 -8.99 -6.26
N ARG A 78 -4.95 -9.36 -7.37
CA ARG A 78 -5.53 -10.25 -8.40
C ARG A 78 -5.53 -11.72 -7.99
N ARG A 79 -4.72 -12.10 -7.00
CA ARG A 79 -4.73 -13.43 -6.41
C ARG A 79 -5.89 -13.47 -5.42
N LYS A 80 -6.91 -14.28 -5.73
CA LYS A 80 -8.05 -14.49 -4.82
C LYS A 80 -7.60 -15.21 -3.57
#